data_AF-A0A3P1ZW85-F1
#
_entry.id   AF-A0A3P1ZW85-F1
#
_cell.length_a   1.000
_cell.length_b   1.000
_cell.length_c   1.000
_cell.angle_alpha   90.00
_cell.angle_beta   90.00
_cell.angle_gamma   90.00
#
_symmetry.space_group_name_H-M   'P 1'
#
loop_
_entity.id
_entity.type
_entity.pdbx_description
1 polymer ?
#
loop_
_entity_poly.entity_id
_entity_poly.type
_entity_poly.pdbx_seq_one_letter_code
_entity_poly.pdbx_strand_id
1 'polypeptide(L)' 'MLTLQDLEELERYILSGDLEKDFRDGCENDRHYLLALLEKIMDMAEMADAAATRLIFRGLPLPPPPSA' A
#
# COMPACT_ATOMS: atom_id res chain seq x y z
N MET A 1 16.88 1.69 6.55
CA MET A 1 16.29 0.80 5.52
C MET A 1 14.91 0.46 6.02
N LEU A 2 13.88 0.51 5.18
CA LEU A 2 12.53 0.12 5.60
C LEU A 2 12.58 -1.34 6.11
N THR A 3 12.07 -1.57 7.31
CA THR A 3 12.02 -2.88 7.95
C THR A 3 10.60 -3.45 7.89
N LEU A 4 10.47 -4.75 8.16
CA LEU A 4 9.14 -5.36 8.32
C LEU A 4 8.38 -4.75 9.50
N GLN A 5 9.08 -4.39 10.58
CA GLN A 5 8.46 -3.74 11.73
C GLN A 5 7.84 -2.39 11.35
N ASP A 6 8.51 -1.60 10.52
CA ASP A 6 7.96 -0.31 10.05
C ASP A 6 6.65 -0.52 9.26
N LEU A 7 6.56 -1.61 8.49
CA LEU A 7 5.35 -1.95 7.74
C LEU A 7 4.23 -2.48 8.65
N GLU A 8 4.56 -3.27 9.68
CA GLU A 8 3.59 -3.75 10.68
C GLU A 8 3.02 -2.59 11.51
N GLU A 9 3.85 -1.60 11.86
CA GLU A 9 3.40 -0.39 12.56
C GLU A 9 2.47 0.45 11.68
N LEU A 10 2.79 0.57 10.38
CA LEU A 10 1.90 1.21 9.41
C LEU A 10 0.58 0.47 9.24
N GLU A 11 0.61 -0.87 9.15
CA GLU A 11 -0.60 -1.70 9.08
C GLU A 11 -1.47 -1.49 10.33
N ARG A 12 -0.86 -1.49 11.52
CA ARG A 12 -1.59 -1.20 12.76
C ARG A 12 -2.21 0.18 12.76
N TYR A 13 -1.48 1.20 12.31
CA TYR A 13 -2.00 2.57 12.23
C TYR A 13 -3.24 2.68 11.33
N ILE A 14 -3.25 1.97 10.20
CA ILE A 14 -4.37 1.93 9.26
C ILE A 14 -5.57 1.16 9.85
N LEU A 15 -5.33 0.08 10.61
CA LEU A 15 -6.39 -0.80 11.12
C LEU A 15 -6.92 -0.41 12.51
N SER A 16 -6.18 0.38 13.30
CA SER A 16 -6.51 0.67 14.70
C SER A 16 -7.62 1.71 14.88
N GLY A 17 -7.99 2.44 13.83
CA GLY A 17 -8.85 3.61 13.92
C GLY A 17 -8.09 4.92 14.19
N ASP A 18 -6.78 4.87 14.38
CA ASP A 18 -5.95 6.05 14.64
C ASP A 18 -5.86 6.95 13.39
N LEU A 19 -5.75 6.33 12.21
CA LEU A 19 -5.79 7.06 10.93
C LEU A 19 -7.08 7.88 10.77
N GLU A 20 -8.25 7.29 11.03
CA GLU A 20 -9.54 7.97 10.93
C GLU A 20 -9.71 9.07 11.97
N LYS A 21 -9.10 8.89 13.14
CA LYS A 21 -9.07 9.90 14.19
C LYS A 21 -8.19 11.08 13.77
N ASP A 22 -6.97 10.83 13.33
CA ASP A 22 -6.04 11.86 12.86
C ASP A 22 -6.59 12.60 11.65
N PHE A 23 -7.26 11.89 10.73
CA PHE A 23 -7.92 12.51 9.59
C PHE A 23 -9.07 13.44 10.01
N ARG A 24 -9.87 13.02 11.00
CA ARG A 24 -10.99 13.82 11.52
C ARG A 24 -10.50 15.05 12.26
N ASP A 25 -9.52 14.88 13.14
CA ASP A 25 -9.04 15.92 14.05
C ASP A 25 -8.00 16.84 13.39
N GLY A 26 -7.37 16.39 12.29
CA GLY A 26 -6.40 17.14 11.51
C GLY A 26 -6.97 18.32 10.74
N CYS A 27 -6.10 19.29 10.44
CA CYS A 27 -6.45 20.42 9.59
C CYS A 27 -6.47 20.01 8.10
N GLU A 28 -6.85 20.93 7.22
CA GLU A 28 -6.92 20.67 5.77
C GLU A 28 -5.61 20.11 5.20
N ASN A 29 -4.47 20.70 5.57
CA ASN A 29 -3.15 20.22 5.13
C ASN A 29 -2.85 18.80 5.61
N ASP A 30 -3.18 18.47 6.86
CA ASP A 30 -2.95 17.14 7.43
C ASP A 30 -3.80 16.10 6.70
N ARG A 31 -5.06 16.44 6.42
CA ARG A 31 -5.97 15.56 5.66
C ARG A 31 -5.45 15.30 4.26
N HIS A 32 -5.00 16.34 3.55
CA HIS A 32 -4.42 16.17 2.22
C HIS A 32 -3.16 15.31 2.27
N TYR A 33 -2.32 15.50 3.28
CA TYR A 33 -1.14 14.68 3.46
C TYR A 33 -1.47 13.20 3.72
N LEU A 34 -2.43 12.92 4.60
CA LEU A 34 -2.88 11.55 4.87
C LEU A 34 -3.46 10.88 3.62
N LEU A 35 -4.24 11.59 2.81
CA LEU A 35 -4.74 11.06 1.54
C LEU A 35 -3.61 10.76 0.55
N ALA A 36 -2.63 11.66 0.42
CA ALA A 36 -1.46 11.44 -0.42
C ALA A 36 -0.60 10.27 0.06
N LEU A 37 -0.51 10.05 1.38
CA LEU A 37 0.16 8.90 1.96
C LEU A 37 -0.55 7.59 1.57
N LEU A 38 -1.88 7.54 1.70
CA LEU A 38 -2.68 6.37 1.33
C LEU A 38 -2.58 6.06 -0.16
N GLU A 39 -2.65 7.08 -1.02
CA GLU A 39 -2.46 6.94 -2.47
C GLU A 39 -1.08 6.33 -2.78
N LYS A 40 -0.02 6.81 -2.12
CA LYS A 40 1.32 6.27 -2.33
C LYS A 40 1.45 4.81 -1.90
N ILE A 41 0.77 4.41 -0.82
CA ILE A 41 0.74 3.02 -0.36
C ILE A 41 0.04 2.13 -1.38
N MET A 42 -1.05 2.60 -1.99
CA MET A 42 -1.76 1.87 -3.05
C MET A 42 -0.84 1.62 -4.26
N ASP A 43 -0.14 2.64 -4.74
CA ASP A 43 0.85 2.49 -5.83
C ASP A 43 1.92 1.46 -5.47
N MET A 44 2.42 1.50 -4.23
CA MET A 44 3.42 0.56 -3.76
C MET A 44 2.92 -0.87 -3.71
N ALA A 45 1.67 -1.08 -3.30
CA ALA A 45 1.06 -2.40 -3.27
C ALA A 45 0.96 -2.99 -4.69
N GLU A 46 0.53 -2.19 -5.68
CA GLU A 46 0.49 -2.59 -7.09
C GLU A 46 1.90 -2.92 -7.63
N MET A 47 2.89 -2.07 -7.34
CA MET A 47 4.27 -2.33 -7.75
C MET A 47 4.86 -3.59 -7.10
N ALA A 48 4.53 -3.84 -5.83
CA ALA A 48 4.98 -5.02 -5.10
C ALA A 48 4.35 -6.30 -5.67
N ASP A 49 3.06 -6.29 -5.99
CA ASP A 49 2.38 -7.41 -6.63
C ASP A 49 2.97 -7.72 -8.01
N ALA A 50 3.13 -6.69 -8.84
CA ALA A 50 3.76 -6.85 -10.15
C ALA A 50 5.19 -7.39 -10.03
N ALA A 51 5.96 -6.94 -9.04
CA ALA A 51 7.30 -7.46 -8.76
C ALA A 51 7.27 -8.91 -8.29
N ALA A 52 6.37 -9.28 -7.37
CA ALA A 52 6.20 -10.64 -6.89
C ALA A 52 5.82 -11.58 -8.04
N THR A 53 4.86 -11.19 -8.87
CA THR A 53 4.47 -11.93 -10.08
C THR A 53 5.66 -12.14 -11.01
N ARG A 54 6.43 -11.09 -11.33
CA ARG A 54 7.65 -11.21 -12.15
C ARG A 54 8.69 -12.14 -11.55
N LEU A 55 8.84 -12.16 -10.22
CA LEU A 55 9.80 -13.01 -9.53
C LEU A 55 9.36 -14.47 -9.51
N ILE A 56 8.08 -14.74 -9.24
CA ILE A 56 7.49 -16.09 -9.18
C ILE A 56 7.48 -16.74 -10.57
N PHE A 57 7.07 -15.99 -11.60
CA PHE A 57 6.93 -16.50 -12.96
C PHE A 57 8.16 -16.29 -13.85
N ARG A 58 9.31 -15.91 -13.26
CA ARG A 58 10.53 -15.69 -14.03
C ARG A 58 10.99 -16.99 -14.70
N GLY A 59 10.78 -17.09 -16.02
CA GLY A 59 11.14 -18.28 -16.82
C GLY A 59 9.99 -19.27 -17.04
N LEU A 60 8.78 -18.98 -16.54
CA LEU A 60 7.56 -19.73 -16.81
C LEU A 60 6.66 -18.93 -17.78
N PRO A 61 5.93 -19.60 -18.68
CA PRO A 61 4.92 -18.90 -19.48
C PRO A 61 3.84 -18.36 -18.54
N LEU A 62 3.61 -17.04 -18.59
CA LEU A 62 2.52 -16.40 -17.84
C LEU A 62 1.18 -16.97 -18.34
N PRO A 63 0.22 -17.25 -17.43
CA PRO A 63 -1.11 -17.66 -17.84
C PRO A 63 -1.74 -16.55 -18.71
N PRO A 64 -2.51 -16.92 -19.76
CA PRO A 64 -3.16 -15.93 -20.60
C PRO A 64 -4.12 -15.06 -19.76
N PRO A 65 -4.26 -13.76 -20.10
CA PRO A 65 -5.20 -12.89 -19.40
C PRO A 65 -6.62 -13.47 -19.47
N PRO A 66 -7.46 -13.28 -18.43
CA PRO A 66 -8.84 -13.73 -18.45
C PRO A 66 -9.55 -13.08 -19.65
N SER A 67 -10.23 -13.90 -20.46
CA SER A 67 -11.03 -13.41 -21.58
C SER A 67 -12.14 -12.51 -21.02
N ALA A 68 -12.16 -11.26 -21.49
CA ALA A 68 -13.22 -10.30 -21.22
C ALA A 68 -14.58 -10.78 -21.73
#